data_AF-A0A3A0B5J6-F1
#
_entry.id   AF-A0A3A0B5J6-F1
#
_cell.length_a   1.000
_cell.length_b   1.000
_cell.length_c   1.000
_cell.angle_alpha   90.00
_cell.angle_beta   90.00
_cell.angle_gamma   90.00
#
_symmetry.space_group_name_H-M   'P 1'
#
loop_
_entity.id
_entity.type
_entity.pdbx_description
1 polymer ?
#
loop_
_entity_poly.entity_id
_entity_poly.type
_entity_poly.pdbx_seq_one_letter_code
_entity_poly.pdbx_strand_id
1 'polypeptide(L)'
;MEGIKIVKGGLLICLDENKTSGYYDIVIKNDLISEIIPSSEFNFQQINERYPDAEIINAKGKLIVPGFINTNLNSSFALSKLFLRNTYYGTINSIIALKRLEKYFTNINSEHDLNQLMVFAYSEMLMSGVTSLADISNYIYRDFIKKYFTENEIIKQQIIFTSYHFSLSTIFKYQRRFYLTGFKFDDEINNYSINLLQKNYHPGENKLYFDIFNRENYNEQTKKVFGKSLLRVFRDFNLLSEDTIISNPVNIHIDDMKLFGENNVNVVFNPSDFIKLSTKNIEFEQIINSGANVSIGTGYYGRDLLSECRSFSKLIYKSKFSYSEILKMITVNAAKTLCLENKGSIKRNFKADLIFFNMSDIRNIAGVPELSEEYLSEYLIESFSAKDVQEVMINGDIEYSAGSVKGLNLENLYFNTRELIRKIYTVSNYAELKGQHYNRKTTSSALNNVIDSSKFRNEIHGNYTEFDNSSDEFVIVGKKDMEIFNTIIESDRNNDEFIKFIKQIESFKEGFVSFVKKDEPPKKRIYFDDFSSSRIESPANDEEKIIIGDIENSNQEEKNLSSITGSEVKSADENKSKAANEITPVPLKKTKLRFGFSDD
;
A
#
# COMPACT_ATOMS: atom_id res chain seq x y z
N MET A 1 -27.97 -22.09 -27.15
CA MET A 1 -27.97 -22.32 -25.69
C MET A 1 -26.90 -21.42 -25.13
N GLU A 2 -27.23 -20.54 -24.17
CA GLU A 2 -26.24 -19.70 -23.50
C GLU A 2 -25.12 -20.60 -22.92
N GLY A 3 -23.86 -20.16 -23.10
CA GLY A 3 -22.68 -20.99 -22.93
C GLY A 3 -22.55 -21.56 -21.52
N ILE A 4 -22.81 -22.85 -21.38
CA ILE A 4 -22.56 -23.61 -20.15
C ILE A 4 -21.05 -23.84 -20.04
N LYS A 5 -20.48 -23.59 -18.87
CA LYS A 5 -19.08 -23.88 -18.59
C LYS A 5 -18.95 -24.93 -17.48
N ILE A 6 -17.98 -25.82 -17.61
CA ILE A 6 -17.65 -26.83 -16.60
C ILE A 6 -16.21 -26.64 -16.17
N VAL A 7 -15.99 -26.28 -14.92
CA VAL A 7 -14.68 -26.28 -14.28
C VAL A 7 -14.41 -27.69 -13.77
N LYS A 8 -13.42 -28.40 -14.31
CA LYS A 8 -13.15 -29.82 -14.02
C LYS A 8 -11.93 -30.00 -13.11
N GLY A 9 -12.11 -30.72 -12.00
CA GLY A 9 -11.02 -31.35 -11.23
C GLY A 9 -10.21 -30.41 -10.34
N GLY A 10 -10.78 -29.27 -9.92
CA GLY A 10 -10.11 -28.34 -9.02
C GLY A 10 -10.19 -28.77 -7.56
N LEU A 11 -9.20 -28.37 -6.75
CA LEU A 11 -9.30 -28.42 -5.29
C LEU A 11 -10.04 -27.18 -4.81
N LEU A 12 -11.21 -27.30 -4.18
CA LEU A 12 -12.05 -26.17 -3.79
C LEU A 12 -11.99 -25.89 -2.29
N ILE A 13 -12.10 -24.61 -1.94
CA ILE A 13 -12.55 -24.11 -0.64
C ILE A 13 -13.84 -23.32 -0.89
N CYS A 14 -15.00 -23.83 -0.46
CA CYS A 14 -16.28 -23.22 -0.84
C CYS A 14 -16.71 -22.07 0.07
N LEU A 15 -16.33 -22.11 1.36
CA LEU A 15 -16.78 -21.14 2.38
C LEU A 15 -18.31 -21.05 2.47
N ASP A 16 -18.99 -22.19 2.31
CA ASP A 16 -20.44 -22.33 2.48
C ASP A 16 -20.78 -22.78 3.92
N GLU A 17 -22.07 -22.90 4.24
CA GLU A 17 -22.48 -23.27 5.60
C GLU A 17 -22.04 -24.69 5.99
N ASN A 18 -21.80 -25.56 5.01
CA ASN A 18 -21.35 -26.94 5.21
C ASN A 18 -19.83 -27.09 5.28
N LYS A 19 -19.07 -26.00 5.11
CA LYS A 19 -17.60 -26.01 5.03
C LYS A 19 -17.06 -26.96 3.96
N THR A 20 -17.72 -26.95 2.80
CA THR A 20 -17.43 -27.85 1.69
C THR A 20 -16.04 -27.57 1.12
N SER A 21 -15.19 -28.59 1.09
CA SER A 21 -13.85 -28.52 0.52
C SER A 21 -13.40 -29.87 -0.03
N GLY A 22 -12.45 -29.87 -0.96
CA GLY A 22 -11.94 -31.07 -1.64
C GLY A 22 -11.96 -30.97 -3.15
N TYR A 23 -11.85 -32.10 -3.86
CA TYR A 23 -11.84 -32.10 -5.32
C TYR A 23 -13.26 -32.12 -5.90
N TYR A 24 -13.62 -31.09 -6.66
CA TYR A 24 -14.95 -30.93 -7.25
C TYR A 24 -14.89 -30.42 -8.68
N ASP A 25 -15.96 -30.71 -9.41
CA ASP A 25 -16.30 -30.09 -10.67
C ASP A 25 -17.41 -29.05 -10.43
N ILE A 26 -17.35 -27.89 -11.11
CA ILE A 26 -18.34 -26.80 -10.99
C ILE A 26 -19.03 -26.62 -12.33
N VAL A 27 -20.37 -26.66 -12.35
CA VAL A 27 -21.18 -26.32 -13.53
C VAL A 27 -21.66 -24.88 -13.41
N ILE A 28 -21.35 -24.07 -14.41
CA ILE A 28 -21.72 -22.66 -14.48
C ILE A 28 -22.73 -22.45 -15.61
N LYS A 29 -23.84 -21.79 -15.31
CA LYS A 29 -24.90 -21.42 -16.26
C LYS A 29 -25.28 -19.96 -16.06
N ASN A 30 -25.23 -19.15 -17.12
CA ASN A 30 -25.64 -17.74 -17.09
C ASN A 30 -25.00 -16.99 -15.91
N ASP A 31 -23.68 -17.11 -15.81
CA ASP A 31 -22.83 -16.52 -14.78
C ASP A 31 -22.99 -17.09 -13.37
N LEU A 32 -23.93 -18.03 -13.16
CA LEU A 32 -24.26 -18.60 -11.86
C LEU A 32 -23.71 -20.01 -11.71
N ILE A 33 -23.23 -20.33 -10.52
CA ILE A 33 -22.89 -21.69 -10.12
C ILE A 33 -24.19 -22.49 -10.01
N SER A 34 -24.39 -23.44 -10.93
CA SER A 34 -25.59 -24.28 -10.98
C SER A 34 -25.44 -25.53 -10.11
N GLU A 35 -24.28 -26.18 -10.17
CA GLU A 35 -24.01 -27.46 -9.49
C GLU A 35 -22.52 -27.51 -9.06
N ILE A 36 -22.27 -28.14 -7.91
CA ILE A 36 -20.92 -28.45 -7.40
C ILE A 36 -20.93 -29.95 -7.10
N ILE A 37 -20.06 -30.72 -7.76
CA ILE A 37 -20.16 -32.19 -7.80
C ILE A 37 -18.78 -32.78 -7.48
N PRO A 38 -18.65 -33.77 -6.56
CA PRO A 38 -17.37 -34.40 -6.26
C PRO A 38 -16.68 -34.89 -7.53
N SER A 39 -15.41 -34.56 -7.71
CA SER A 39 -14.71 -34.85 -8.96
C SER A 39 -14.40 -36.34 -9.05
N SER A 40 -14.92 -37.00 -10.09
CA SER A 40 -14.60 -38.36 -10.47
C SER A 40 -14.89 -38.56 -11.96
N GLU A 41 -14.23 -39.52 -12.61
CA GLU A 41 -14.50 -39.80 -14.03
C GLU A 41 -15.96 -40.18 -14.28
N PHE A 42 -16.58 -40.94 -13.36
CA PHE A 42 -17.99 -41.32 -13.44
C PHE A 42 -18.92 -40.10 -13.36
N ASN A 43 -18.71 -39.21 -12.40
CA ASN A 43 -19.52 -38.00 -12.27
C ASN A 43 -19.32 -37.08 -13.48
N PHE A 44 -18.08 -36.95 -13.95
CA PHE A 44 -17.78 -36.14 -15.12
C PHE A 44 -18.48 -36.67 -16.39
N GLN A 45 -18.50 -37.98 -16.62
CA GLN A 45 -19.26 -38.58 -17.73
C GLN A 45 -20.74 -38.19 -17.68
N GLN A 46 -21.37 -38.26 -16.51
CA GLN A 46 -22.78 -37.86 -16.36
C GLN A 46 -23.01 -36.35 -16.61
N ILE A 47 -22.09 -35.49 -16.18
CA ILE A 47 -22.18 -34.04 -16.45
C ILE A 47 -22.04 -33.80 -17.95
N ASN A 48 -21.07 -34.46 -18.60
CA ASN A 48 -20.79 -34.32 -20.03
C ASN A 48 -21.93 -34.85 -20.90
N GLU A 49 -22.62 -35.91 -20.48
CA GLU A 49 -23.85 -36.39 -21.14
C GLU A 49 -25.00 -35.39 -21.02
N ARG A 50 -25.14 -34.72 -19.87
CA ARG A 50 -26.16 -33.69 -19.65
C ARG A 50 -25.87 -32.39 -20.41
N TYR A 51 -24.58 -32.06 -20.59
CA TYR A 51 -24.13 -30.81 -21.22
C TYR A 51 -22.99 -31.08 -22.23
N PRO A 52 -23.29 -31.74 -23.37
CA PRO A 52 -22.26 -32.18 -24.32
C PRO A 52 -21.52 -31.04 -25.02
N ASP A 53 -22.16 -29.87 -25.14
CA ASP A 53 -21.60 -28.67 -25.79
C ASP A 53 -20.98 -27.68 -24.79
N ALA A 54 -20.80 -28.07 -23.52
CA ALA A 54 -20.26 -27.18 -22.50
C ALA A 54 -18.77 -26.89 -22.72
N GLU A 55 -18.35 -25.66 -22.46
CA GLU A 55 -16.93 -25.29 -22.43
C GLU A 55 -16.26 -25.92 -21.20
N ILE A 56 -15.23 -26.72 -21.41
CA ILE A 56 -14.49 -27.38 -20.34
C ILE A 56 -13.28 -26.54 -19.96
N ILE A 57 -13.26 -26.07 -18.70
CA ILE A 57 -12.13 -25.38 -18.08
C ILE A 57 -11.38 -26.39 -17.21
N ASN A 58 -10.13 -26.71 -17.58
CA ASN A 58 -9.31 -27.63 -16.80
C ASN A 58 -8.75 -26.94 -15.54
N ALA A 59 -9.15 -27.43 -14.37
CA ALA A 59 -8.67 -26.96 -13.07
C ALA A 59 -7.84 -28.01 -12.31
N LYS A 60 -7.45 -29.11 -12.95
CA LYS A 60 -6.54 -30.08 -12.35
C LYS A 60 -5.23 -29.42 -11.94
N GLY A 61 -4.81 -29.63 -10.70
CA GLY A 61 -3.60 -29.00 -10.14
C GLY A 61 -3.78 -27.51 -9.79
N LYS A 62 -5.03 -27.03 -9.71
CA LYS A 62 -5.36 -25.67 -9.26
C LYS A 62 -6.17 -25.72 -7.96
N LEU A 63 -5.91 -24.77 -7.07
CA LEU A 63 -6.72 -24.47 -5.88
C LEU A 63 -7.71 -23.37 -6.25
N ILE A 64 -9.00 -23.58 -6.00
CA ILE A 64 -10.09 -22.69 -6.34
C ILE A 64 -10.74 -22.15 -5.08
N VAL A 65 -10.91 -20.83 -5.01
CA VAL A 65 -11.60 -20.14 -3.92
C VAL A 65 -12.55 -19.08 -4.48
N PRO A 66 -13.51 -18.57 -3.68
CA PRO A 66 -14.31 -17.42 -4.08
C PRO A 66 -13.43 -16.23 -4.42
N GLY A 67 -13.88 -15.42 -5.38
CA GLY A 67 -13.29 -14.13 -5.71
C GLY A 67 -13.12 -13.28 -4.45
N PHE A 68 -11.93 -12.71 -4.26
CA PHE A 68 -11.67 -11.86 -3.10
C PHE A 68 -12.39 -10.53 -3.25
N ILE A 69 -12.77 -9.95 -2.11
CA ILE A 69 -13.52 -8.70 -2.02
C ILE A 69 -12.72 -7.73 -1.15
N ASN A 70 -12.18 -6.68 -1.78
CA ASN A 70 -11.39 -5.68 -1.07
C ASN A 70 -12.30 -4.60 -0.50
N THR A 71 -12.55 -4.65 0.81
CA THR A 71 -13.49 -3.72 1.45
C THR A 71 -12.94 -2.32 1.68
N ASN A 72 -11.66 -2.09 1.42
CA ASN A 72 -11.05 -0.78 1.52
C ASN A 72 -9.79 -0.66 0.66
N LEU A 73 -9.91 -0.01 -0.49
CA LEU A 73 -8.81 0.39 -1.35
C LEU A 73 -8.70 1.91 -1.38
N ASN A 74 -7.47 2.44 -1.28
CA ASN A 74 -7.19 3.84 -1.56
C ASN A 74 -6.34 3.96 -2.83
N SER A 75 -6.96 3.75 -4.00
CA SER A 75 -6.27 3.70 -5.30
C SER A 75 -5.51 4.99 -5.64
N SER A 76 -6.00 6.13 -5.15
CA SER A 76 -5.33 7.43 -5.18
C SER A 76 -3.90 7.42 -4.64
N PHE A 77 -3.57 6.44 -3.79
CA PHE A 77 -2.27 6.29 -3.16
C PHE A 77 -1.42 5.16 -3.76
N ALA A 78 -1.93 4.42 -4.74
CA ALA A 78 -1.30 3.20 -5.25
C ALA A 78 0.17 3.41 -5.65
N LEU A 79 0.47 4.55 -6.30
CA LEU A 79 1.82 4.93 -6.75
C LEU A 79 2.55 5.92 -5.82
N SER A 80 1.92 6.32 -4.71
CA SER A 80 2.43 7.37 -3.81
C SER A 80 2.65 6.90 -2.37
N LYS A 81 2.62 5.58 -2.12
CA LYS A 81 2.84 4.95 -0.80
C LYS A 81 4.15 5.39 -0.12
N LEU A 82 5.18 5.72 -0.90
CA LEU A 82 6.45 6.22 -0.37
C LEU A 82 6.35 7.58 0.34
N PHE A 83 5.33 8.39 0.05
CA PHE A 83 5.10 9.67 0.72
C PHE A 83 4.55 9.51 2.14
N LEU A 84 4.03 8.33 2.48
CA LEU A 84 3.53 7.99 3.81
C LEU A 84 4.65 7.49 4.74
N ARG A 85 5.90 7.35 4.27
CA ARG A 85 6.98 6.82 5.12
C ARG A 85 7.20 7.70 6.35
N ASN A 86 7.28 7.07 7.52
CA ASN A 86 7.44 7.72 8.82
C ASN A 86 6.30 8.68 9.19
N THR A 87 5.07 8.36 8.78
CA THR A 87 3.86 9.13 9.14
C THR A 87 2.93 8.26 9.99
N TYR A 88 1.90 8.90 10.54
CA TYR A 88 0.82 8.24 11.27
C TYR A 88 -0.52 8.82 10.81
N TYR A 89 -1.65 8.17 11.12
CA TYR A 89 -2.97 8.59 10.62
C TYR A 89 -3.27 10.08 10.82
N GLY A 90 -2.91 10.63 11.98
CA GLY A 90 -3.12 12.05 12.32
C GLY A 90 -2.29 13.03 11.50
N THR A 91 -1.21 12.59 10.83
CA THR A 91 -0.33 13.48 10.04
C THR A 91 -0.46 13.34 8.53
N ILE A 92 -1.26 12.40 8.01
CA ILE A 92 -1.36 12.15 6.56
C ILE A 92 -1.71 13.44 5.79
N ASN A 93 -2.70 14.22 6.24
CA ASN A 93 -3.06 15.48 5.59
C ASN A 93 -2.09 16.63 5.78
N SER A 94 -1.13 16.52 6.71
CA SER A 94 -0.07 17.52 6.84
C SER A 94 0.99 17.39 5.74
N ILE A 95 0.99 16.29 4.99
CA ILE A 95 1.99 15.99 3.97
C ILE A 95 1.73 16.86 2.73
N ILE A 96 2.63 17.83 2.52
CA ILE A 96 2.57 18.79 1.41
C ILE A 96 2.56 18.08 0.05
N ALA A 97 3.35 17.01 -0.10
CA ALA A 97 3.41 16.21 -1.31
C ALA A 97 2.03 15.66 -1.71
N LEU A 98 1.28 15.13 -0.74
CA LEU A 98 -0.07 14.59 -0.97
C LEU A 98 -1.07 15.69 -1.30
N LYS A 99 -1.02 16.84 -0.59
CA LYS A 99 -1.87 18.00 -0.91
C LYS A 99 -1.66 18.51 -2.34
N ARG A 100 -0.41 18.51 -2.82
CA ARG A 100 -0.10 18.87 -4.21
C ARG A 100 -0.69 17.87 -5.21
N LEU A 101 -0.65 16.58 -4.88
CA LEU A 101 -1.25 15.53 -5.71
C LEU A 101 -2.77 15.59 -5.71
N GLU A 102 -3.40 15.86 -4.57
CA GLU A 102 -4.86 16.09 -4.51
C GLU A 102 -5.26 17.22 -5.45
N LYS A 103 -4.55 18.36 -5.39
CA LYS A 103 -4.80 19.48 -6.32
C LYS A 103 -4.54 19.10 -7.77
N TYR A 104 -3.54 18.26 -8.04
CA TYR A 104 -3.25 17.80 -9.39
C TYR A 104 -4.36 16.92 -9.93
N PHE A 105 -4.71 15.83 -9.25
CA PHE A 105 -5.68 14.83 -9.72
C PHE A 105 -7.13 15.32 -9.71
N THR A 106 -7.45 16.33 -8.90
CA THR A 106 -8.77 17.00 -8.96
C THR A 106 -8.88 18.03 -10.08
N ASN A 107 -7.80 18.34 -10.80
CA ASN A 107 -7.82 19.22 -11.95
C ASN A 107 -8.28 18.45 -13.20
N ILE A 108 -9.22 19.01 -13.96
CA ILE A 108 -9.73 18.41 -15.20
C ILE A 108 -8.62 18.14 -16.23
N ASN A 109 -7.55 18.94 -16.24
CA ASN A 109 -6.43 18.77 -17.17
C ASN A 109 -5.58 17.52 -16.88
N SER A 110 -5.70 16.91 -15.70
CA SER A 110 -4.97 15.70 -15.32
C SER A 110 -5.87 14.45 -15.33
N GLU A 111 -7.10 14.55 -15.84
CA GLU A 111 -8.09 13.46 -15.84
C GLU A 111 -7.54 12.17 -16.47
N HIS A 112 -6.75 12.29 -17.55
CA HIS A 112 -6.10 11.15 -18.18
C HIS A 112 -5.13 10.42 -17.24
N ASP A 113 -4.34 11.18 -16.47
CA ASP A 113 -3.38 10.63 -15.51
C ASP A 113 -4.11 9.99 -14.31
N LEU A 114 -5.23 10.59 -13.87
CA LEU A 114 -6.09 9.95 -12.87
C LEU A 114 -6.66 8.64 -13.40
N ASN A 115 -7.16 8.60 -14.64
CA ASN A 115 -7.67 7.38 -15.24
C ASN A 115 -6.60 6.28 -15.29
N GLN A 116 -5.39 6.62 -15.72
CA GLN A 116 -4.26 5.68 -15.72
C GLN A 116 -3.93 5.16 -14.32
N LEU A 117 -3.97 6.02 -13.28
CA LEU A 117 -3.78 5.60 -11.89
C LEU A 117 -4.82 4.57 -11.46
N MET A 118 -6.10 4.82 -11.77
CA MET A 118 -7.19 3.92 -11.39
C MET A 118 -7.10 2.59 -12.14
N VAL A 119 -6.84 2.63 -13.46
CA VAL A 119 -6.65 1.41 -14.26
C VAL A 119 -5.48 0.58 -13.72
N PHE A 120 -4.36 1.22 -13.37
CA PHE A 120 -3.24 0.54 -12.72
C PHE A 120 -3.67 -0.13 -11.40
N ALA A 121 -4.29 0.63 -10.49
CA ALA A 121 -4.67 0.14 -9.17
C ALA A 121 -5.66 -1.03 -9.25
N TYR A 122 -6.68 -0.93 -10.10
CA TYR A 122 -7.66 -1.99 -10.27
C TYR A 122 -7.09 -3.21 -10.98
N SER A 123 -6.21 -3.01 -11.97
CA SER A 123 -5.50 -4.13 -12.60
C SER A 123 -4.62 -4.88 -11.60
N GLU A 124 -3.91 -4.18 -10.70
CA GLU A 124 -3.15 -4.81 -9.61
C GLU A 124 -4.06 -5.65 -8.68
N MET A 125 -5.25 -5.12 -8.35
CA MET A 125 -6.25 -5.85 -7.56
C MET A 125 -6.80 -7.07 -8.31
N LEU A 126 -7.15 -6.93 -9.59
CA LEU A 126 -7.65 -8.05 -10.41
C LEU A 126 -6.62 -9.17 -10.50
N MET A 127 -5.37 -8.82 -10.82
CA MET A 127 -4.26 -9.78 -10.94
C MET A 127 -3.93 -10.49 -9.61
N SER A 128 -4.36 -9.94 -8.47
CA SER A 128 -4.21 -10.55 -7.15
C SER A 128 -5.47 -11.29 -6.66
N GLY A 129 -6.47 -11.48 -7.53
CA GLY A 129 -7.66 -12.27 -7.22
C GLY A 129 -8.88 -11.49 -6.74
N VAL A 130 -8.83 -10.15 -6.74
CA VAL A 130 -9.96 -9.32 -6.32
C VAL A 130 -10.99 -9.24 -7.44
N THR A 131 -12.24 -9.61 -7.17
CA THR A 131 -13.36 -9.55 -8.13
C THR A 131 -14.31 -8.39 -7.84
N SER A 132 -14.35 -7.93 -6.60
CA SER A 132 -15.13 -6.77 -6.17
C SER A 132 -14.34 -5.93 -5.17
N LEU A 133 -14.53 -4.62 -5.15
CA LEU A 133 -13.80 -3.75 -4.23
C LEU A 133 -14.57 -2.47 -3.89
N ALA A 134 -14.22 -1.86 -2.76
CA ALA A 134 -14.63 -0.52 -2.38
C ALA A 134 -13.45 0.45 -2.50
N ASP A 135 -13.58 1.48 -3.32
CA ASP A 135 -12.59 2.53 -3.49
C ASP A 135 -12.98 3.80 -2.73
N ILE A 136 -12.13 4.16 -1.77
CA ILE A 136 -12.35 5.24 -0.80
C ILE A 136 -11.48 6.47 -1.13
N SER A 137 -10.91 6.47 -2.33
CA SER A 137 -10.09 7.54 -2.87
C SER A 137 -10.73 8.93 -2.82
N ASN A 138 -9.93 9.90 -2.37
CA ASN A 138 -10.34 11.30 -2.28
C ASN A 138 -10.28 12.07 -3.61
N TYR A 139 -9.60 11.53 -4.63
CA TYR A 139 -9.41 12.22 -5.92
C TYR A 139 -10.60 12.05 -6.88
N ILE A 140 -11.63 11.32 -6.44
CA ILE A 140 -12.77 10.97 -7.27
C ILE A 140 -13.78 12.12 -7.26
N TYR A 141 -14.04 12.70 -8.44
CA TYR A 141 -15.00 13.77 -8.64
C TYR A 141 -16.03 13.44 -9.73
N ARG A 142 -17.07 14.27 -9.82
CA ARG A 142 -18.29 14.04 -10.61
C ARG A 142 -18.03 13.72 -12.08
N ASP A 143 -17.24 14.54 -12.76
CA ASP A 143 -17.07 14.41 -14.21
C ASP A 143 -16.20 13.21 -14.55
N PHE A 144 -15.15 12.96 -13.76
CA PHE A 144 -14.33 11.75 -13.85
C PHE A 144 -15.18 10.48 -13.72
N ILE A 145 -16.04 10.36 -12.70
CA ILE A 145 -16.87 9.16 -12.49
C ILE A 145 -17.82 8.89 -13.67
N LYS A 146 -18.46 9.94 -14.20
CA LYS A 146 -19.35 9.79 -15.35
C LYS A 146 -18.60 9.20 -16.55
N LYS A 147 -17.43 9.75 -16.83
CA LYS A 147 -16.57 9.33 -17.94
C LYS A 147 -15.99 7.94 -17.71
N TYR A 148 -15.52 7.67 -16.50
CA TYR A 148 -14.97 6.38 -16.10
C TYR A 148 -15.96 5.24 -16.40
N PHE A 149 -17.24 5.45 -16.08
CA PHE A 149 -18.29 4.46 -16.32
C PHE A 149 -18.68 4.28 -17.78
N THR A 150 -18.46 5.27 -18.65
CA THR A 150 -18.75 5.15 -20.08
C THR A 150 -17.56 4.64 -20.88
N GLU A 151 -16.34 4.89 -20.42
CA GLU A 151 -15.12 4.67 -21.22
C GLU A 151 -14.29 3.47 -20.75
N ASN A 152 -14.36 3.06 -19.47
CA ASN A 152 -13.57 1.93 -18.98
C ASN A 152 -14.38 0.64 -18.97
N GLU A 153 -14.50 0.01 -20.13
CA GLU A 153 -15.09 -1.33 -20.24
C GLU A 153 -14.11 -2.45 -19.88
N ILE A 154 -12.82 -2.14 -19.74
CA ILE A 154 -11.74 -3.10 -19.50
C ILE A 154 -11.79 -3.67 -18.08
N ILE A 155 -12.11 -2.85 -17.09
CA ILE A 155 -12.17 -3.29 -15.68
C ILE A 155 -13.55 -3.89 -15.41
N LYS A 156 -13.63 -5.22 -15.38
CA LYS A 156 -14.88 -5.96 -15.10
C LYS A 156 -15.20 -6.16 -13.62
N GLN A 157 -14.28 -5.79 -12.73
CA GLN A 157 -14.52 -5.86 -11.29
C GLN A 157 -15.71 -5.01 -10.88
N GLN A 158 -16.45 -5.48 -9.87
CA GLN A 158 -17.51 -4.67 -9.28
C GLN A 158 -16.90 -3.66 -8.30
N ILE A 159 -16.84 -2.39 -8.71
CA ILE A 159 -16.26 -1.31 -7.92
C ILE A 159 -17.37 -0.48 -7.27
N ILE A 160 -17.33 -0.39 -5.94
CA ILE A 160 -18.18 0.48 -5.14
C ILE A 160 -17.37 1.72 -4.76
N PHE A 161 -17.87 2.90 -5.07
CA PHE A 161 -17.17 4.15 -4.81
C PHE A 161 -17.68 4.84 -3.54
N THR A 162 -16.78 5.50 -2.83
CA THR A 162 -17.17 6.42 -1.75
C THR A 162 -17.46 7.82 -2.30
N SER A 163 -18.63 8.35 -1.92
CA SER A 163 -19.12 9.67 -2.26
C SER A 163 -19.14 10.56 -1.02
N TYR A 164 -18.15 11.44 -0.91
CA TYR A 164 -18.11 12.48 0.12
C TYR A 164 -18.83 13.77 -0.27
N HIS A 165 -19.17 13.94 -1.56
CA HIS A 165 -19.81 15.16 -2.06
C HIS A 165 -21.26 14.91 -2.50
N PHE A 166 -22.15 15.88 -2.22
CA PHE A 166 -23.56 15.81 -2.60
C PHE A 166 -23.79 15.69 -4.12
N SER A 167 -22.89 16.28 -4.92
CA SER A 167 -22.98 16.18 -6.38
C SER A 167 -22.68 14.78 -6.89
N LEU A 168 -21.82 14.01 -6.20
CA LEU A 168 -21.50 12.62 -6.51
C LEU A 168 -22.62 11.68 -6.06
N SER A 169 -23.16 11.87 -4.85
CA SER A 169 -24.26 11.05 -4.35
C SER A 169 -25.48 11.11 -5.28
N THR A 170 -25.76 12.29 -5.81
CA THR A 170 -26.79 12.51 -6.82
C THR A 170 -26.57 11.66 -8.09
N ILE A 171 -25.33 11.52 -8.57
CA ILE A 171 -25.02 10.71 -9.76
C ILE A 171 -25.28 9.23 -9.48
N PHE A 172 -24.76 8.71 -8.38
CA PHE A 172 -24.94 7.31 -8.01
C PHE A 172 -26.42 6.98 -7.82
N LYS A 173 -27.18 7.88 -7.20
CA LYS A 173 -28.63 7.76 -7.08
C LYS A 173 -29.35 7.72 -8.43
N TYR A 174 -29.04 8.64 -9.35
CA TYR A 174 -29.64 8.63 -10.69
C TYR A 174 -29.30 7.37 -11.47
N GLN A 175 -28.08 6.85 -11.31
CA GLN A 175 -27.64 5.61 -11.94
C GLN A 175 -28.10 4.34 -11.19
N ARG A 176 -28.82 4.49 -10.07
CA ARG A 176 -29.25 3.40 -9.17
C ARG A 176 -28.09 2.50 -8.76
N ARG A 177 -26.93 3.10 -8.49
CA ARG A 177 -25.73 2.40 -8.06
C ARG A 177 -25.57 2.54 -6.56
N PHE A 178 -25.29 1.42 -5.92
CA PHE A 178 -24.87 1.40 -4.52
C PHE A 178 -23.54 2.13 -4.35
N TYR A 179 -23.41 2.91 -3.29
CA TYR A 179 -22.20 3.70 -2.99
C TYR A 179 -22.00 3.81 -1.48
N LEU A 180 -20.79 4.18 -1.07
CA LEU A 180 -20.48 4.50 0.32
C LEU A 180 -20.53 6.01 0.53
N THR A 181 -20.89 6.47 1.72
CA THR A 181 -20.84 7.90 2.08
C THR A 181 -20.42 8.07 3.52
N GLY A 182 -19.94 9.25 3.90
CA GLY A 182 -19.41 9.47 5.24
C GLY A 182 -18.75 10.83 5.34
N PHE A 183 -17.92 10.99 6.36
CA PHE A 183 -17.13 12.21 6.55
C PHE A 183 -15.83 12.15 5.76
N LYS A 184 -15.50 13.24 5.06
CA LYS A 184 -14.17 13.43 4.48
C LYS A 184 -13.17 13.69 5.61
N PHE A 185 -11.89 13.41 5.35
CA PHE A 185 -10.78 13.57 6.30
C PHE A 185 -10.83 14.87 7.12
N ASP A 186 -11.20 16.01 6.53
CA ASP A 186 -11.13 17.35 7.14
C ASP A 186 -12.50 17.86 7.63
N ASP A 187 -13.55 17.04 7.61
CA ASP A 187 -14.87 17.48 8.06
C ASP A 187 -14.88 17.70 9.58
N GLU A 188 -15.47 18.81 10.04
CA GLU A 188 -15.69 19.03 11.46
C GLU A 188 -16.95 18.30 11.94
N ILE A 189 -16.87 17.63 13.09
CA ILE A 189 -18.04 16.96 13.66
C ILE A 189 -18.80 17.91 14.58
N ASN A 190 -19.99 18.31 14.14
CA ASN A 190 -20.92 19.15 14.88
C ASN A 190 -22.37 18.78 14.51
N ASN A 191 -23.35 19.47 15.10
CA ASN A 191 -24.76 19.20 14.82
C ASN A 191 -25.09 19.33 13.33
N TYR A 192 -24.54 20.31 12.62
CA TYR A 192 -24.84 20.53 11.21
C TYR A 192 -24.31 19.39 10.34
N SER A 193 -23.04 19.00 10.51
CA SER A 193 -22.42 17.96 9.68
C SER A 193 -23.05 16.58 9.90
N ILE A 194 -23.42 16.24 11.15
CA ILE A 194 -24.13 15.00 11.47
C ILE A 194 -25.54 14.97 10.86
N ASN A 195 -26.32 16.04 11.03
CA ASN A 195 -27.67 16.12 10.44
C ASN A 195 -27.62 16.08 8.90
N LEU A 196 -26.60 16.71 8.30
CA LEU A 196 -26.38 16.64 6.85
C LEU A 196 -26.07 15.21 6.40
N LEU A 197 -25.21 14.49 7.12
CA LEU A 197 -24.91 13.09 6.82
C LEU A 197 -26.17 12.22 6.96
N GLN A 198 -26.91 12.38 8.06
CA GLN A 198 -28.16 11.66 8.30
C GLN A 198 -29.19 11.88 7.18
N LYS A 199 -29.29 13.11 6.66
CA LYS A 199 -30.18 13.44 5.53
C LYS A 199 -29.76 12.76 4.21
N ASN A 200 -28.47 12.50 4.03
CA ASN A 200 -27.91 11.85 2.84
C ASN A 200 -27.80 10.32 2.97
N TYR A 201 -27.98 9.79 4.17
CA TYR A 201 -28.02 8.36 4.43
C TYR A 201 -29.37 7.79 4.00
N HIS A 202 -29.33 6.80 3.11
CA HIS A 202 -30.49 6.15 2.54
C HIS A 202 -30.25 4.64 2.53
N PRO A 203 -30.75 3.90 3.54
CA PRO A 203 -30.62 2.45 3.62
C PRO A 203 -31.03 1.78 2.30
N GLY A 204 -30.23 0.82 1.83
CA GLY A 204 -30.42 0.15 0.55
C GLY A 204 -29.92 0.91 -0.69
N GLU A 205 -29.77 2.24 -0.63
CA GLU A 205 -29.08 3.02 -1.67
C GLU A 205 -27.59 3.21 -1.35
N ASN A 206 -27.25 3.41 -0.07
CA ASN A 206 -25.88 3.64 0.37
C ASN A 206 -25.61 3.09 1.77
N LYS A 207 -24.31 2.95 2.08
CA LYS A 207 -23.80 2.64 3.42
C LYS A 207 -22.92 3.76 3.96
N LEU A 208 -22.82 3.81 5.28
CA LEU A 208 -21.98 4.76 6.00
C LEU A 208 -20.57 4.20 6.14
N TYR A 209 -19.56 4.91 5.66
CA TYR A 209 -18.15 4.55 5.79
C TYR A 209 -17.39 5.60 6.59
N PHE A 210 -16.62 5.16 7.58
CA PHE A 210 -15.86 6.02 8.48
C PHE A 210 -14.44 5.53 8.68
N ASP A 211 -13.46 6.27 8.14
CA ASP A 211 -12.05 6.13 8.49
C ASP A 211 -11.64 7.05 9.65
N ILE A 212 -12.47 8.05 10.01
CA ILE A 212 -12.20 9.05 11.03
C ILE A 212 -11.87 8.49 12.43
N PHE A 213 -12.27 7.23 12.72
CA PHE A 213 -11.95 6.54 13.96
C PHE A 213 -10.46 6.20 14.09
N ASN A 214 -9.67 6.31 13.01
CA ASN A 214 -8.22 6.16 13.05
C ASN A 214 -7.49 7.39 13.63
N ARG A 215 -8.21 8.48 14.01
CA ARG A 215 -7.61 9.68 14.61
C ARG A 215 -8.24 10.09 15.94
N GLU A 216 -7.41 10.74 16.77
CA GLU A 216 -7.80 11.21 18.10
C GLU A 216 -8.64 12.48 18.09
N ASN A 217 -8.40 13.39 17.14
CA ASN A 217 -9.03 14.71 17.09
C ASN A 217 -10.56 14.63 17.08
N TYR A 218 -11.15 13.62 16.45
CA TYR A 218 -12.59 13.45 16.36
C TYR A 218 -13.26 13.08 17.68
N ASN A 219 -12.58 12.31 18.54
CA ASN A 219 -13.06 12.04 19.90
C ASN A 219 -13.03 13.31 20.75
N GLU A 220 -12.02 14.16 20.59
CA GLU A 220 -11.97 15.45 21.29
C GLU A 220 -13.06 16.40 20.81
N GLN A 221 -13.28 16.49 19.49
CA GLN A 221 -14.34 17.32 18.91
C GLN A 221 -15.72 16.88 19.42
N THR A 222 -16.03 15.58 19.35
CA THR A 222 -17.32 15.07 19.81
C THR A 222 -17.52 15.22 21.31
N LYS A 223 -16.47 15.04 22.11
CA LYS A 223 -16.53 15.30 23.55
C LYS A 223 -16.79 16.77 23.86
N LYS A 224 -16.18 17.70 23.12
CA LYS A 224 -16.39 19.15 23.27
C LYS A 224 -17.80 19.59 22.88
N VAL A 225 -18.33 19.08 21.77
CA VAL A 225 -19.63 19.51 21.22
C VAL A 225 -20.81 18.79 21.86
N PHE A 226 -20.69 17.49 22.13
CA PHE A 226 -21.80 16.62 22.56
C PHE A 226 -21.62 16.02 23.96
N GLY A 227 -20.44 16.16 24.59
CA GLY A 227 -20.15 15.54 25.88
C GLY A 227 -20.06 14.01 25.85
N LYS A 228 -19.96 13.40 24.66
CA LYS A 228 -20.01 11.94 24.44
C LYS A 228 -18.87 11.50 23.50
N SER A 229 -18.56 10.20 23.52
CA SER A 229 -17.64 9.59 22.56
C SER A 229 -18.26 9.57 21.16
N LEU A 230 -17.41 9.51 20.12
CA LEU A 230 -17.84 9.49 18.72
C LEU A 230 -18.84 8.36 18.42
N LEU A 231 -18.59 7.14 18.92
CA LEU A 231 -19.51 6.01 18.77
C LEU A 231 -20.89 6.28 19.38
N ARG A 232 -20.93 6.83 20.59
CA ARG A 232 -22.20 7.16 21.27
C ARG A 232 -22.96 8.26 20.55
N VAL A 233 -22.25 9.26 20.01
CA VAL A 233 -22.86 10.28 19.15
C VAL A 233 -23.47 9.61 17.92
N PHE A 234 -22.74 8.75 17.21
CA PHE A 234 -23.29 8.07 16.03
C PHE A 234 -24.52 7.21 16.35
N ARG A 235 -24.49 6.49 17.47
CA ARG A 235 -25.65 5.75 17.97
C ARG A 235 -26.85 6.66 18.24
N ASP A 236 -26.66 7.76 18.96
CA ASP A 236 -27.75 8.67 19.33
C ASP A 236 -28.39 9.36 18.11
N PHE A 237 -27.66 9.47 16.99
CA PHE A 237 -28.15 9.99 15.70
C PHE A 237 -28.56 8.89 14.71
N ASN A 238 -28.67 7.62 15.13
CA ASN A 238 -29.01 6.49 14.27
C ASN A 238 -28.06 6.30 13.06
N LEU A 239 -26.79 6.64 13.24
CA LEU A 239 -25.70 6.44 12.27
C LEU A 239 -24.83 5.22 12.60
N LEU A 240 -25.20 4.45 13.61
CA LEU A 240 -24.56 3.20 14.01
C LEU A 240 -25.53 2.04 13.80
N SER A 241 -25.33 1.26 12.73
CA SER A 241 -26.18 0.14 12.32
C SER A 241 -25.39 -0.88 11.48
N GLU A 242 -26.07 -1.86 10.90
CA GLU A 242 -25.52 -2.81 9.92
C GLU A 242 -25.07 -2.17 8.59
N ASP A 243 -25.44 -0.90 8.37
CA ASP A 243 -24.97 -0.09 7.25
C ASP A 243 -23.70 0.68 7.59
N THR A 244 -23.27 0.67 8.84
CA THR A 244 -22.08 1.38 9.29
C THR A 244 -20.84 0.52 9.09
N ILE A 245 -19.84 1.08 8.42
CA ILE A 245 -18.53 0.50 8.14
C ILE A 245 -17.49 1.40 8.82
N ILE A 246 -16.76 0.85 9.78
CA ILE A 246 -15.69 1.56 10.48
C ILE A 246 -14.34 0.96 10.10
N SER A 247 -13.47 1.77 9.50
CA SER A 247 -12.14 1.34 9.08
C SER A 247 -11.10 1.66 10.15
N ASN A 248 -10.30 0.64 10.52
CA ASN A 248 -9.22 0.73 11.51
C ASN A 248 -9.60 1.56 12.75
N PRO A 249 -10.54 1.07 13.57
CA PRO A 249 -11.06 1.78 14.74
C PRO A 249 -10.04 1.88 15.89
N VAL A 250 -8.97 2.66 15.68
CA VAL A 250 -7.86 2.83 16.63
C VAL A 250 -8.29 3.61 17.87
N ASN A 251 -9.19 4.57 17.72
CA ASN A 251 -9.60 5.48 18.78
C ASN A 251 -11.02 5.18 19.25
N ILE A 252 -11.19 4.01 19.87
CA ILE A 252 -12.44 3.55 20.49
C ILE A 252 -12.26 3.50 22.00
N HIS A 253 -13.30 3.88 22.75
CA HIS A 253 -13.34 3.68 24.19
C HIS A 253 -13.73 2.23 24.50
N ILE A 254 -13.04 1.58 25.44
CA ILE A 254 -13.25 0.17 25.80
C ILE A 254 -14.73 -0.12 26.14
N ASP A 255 -15.37 0.74 26.94
CA ASP A 255 -16.78 0.60 27.33
C ASP A 255 -17.77 0.68 26.16
N ASP A 256 -17.34 1.20 25.01
CA ASP A 256 -18.16 1.34 23.81
C ASP A 256 -17.99 0.17 22.84
N MET A 257 -17.09 -0.79 23.11
CA MET A 257 -16.85 -1.93 22.21
C MET A 257 -18.08 -2.82 22.04
N LYS A 258 -18.93 -2.96 23.06
CA LYS A 258 -20.20 -3.69 22.95
C LYS A 258 -21.15 -3.09 21.91
N LEU A 259 -21.02 -1.79 21.61
CA LEU A 259 -21.89 -1.11 20.63
C LEU A 259 -21.68 -1.66 19.22
N PHE A 260 -20.52 -2.23 18.91
CA PHE A 260 -20.27 -2.86 17.62
C PHE A 260 -21.22 -4.04 17.38
N GLY A 261 -21.29 -4.96 18.35
CA GLY A 261 -22.21 -6.10 18.31
C GLY A 261 -23.68 -5.71 18.45
N GLU A 262 -24.00 -4.86 19.42
CA GLU A 262 -25.38 -4.41 19.68
C GLU A 262 -26.04 -3.77 18.45
N ASN A 263 -25.25 -3.19 17.53
CA ASN A 263 -25.73 -2.51 16.33
C ASN A 263 -25.32 -3.22 15.03
N ASN A 264 -24.76 -4.43 15.09
CA ASN A 264 -24.30 -5.22 13.92
C ASN A 264 -23.34 -4.47 12.98
N VAL A 265 -22.46 -3.64 13.54
CA VAL A 265 -21.55 -2.77 12.78
C VAL A 265 -20.55 -3.61 11.97
N ASN A 266 -20.18 -3.11 10.79
CA ASN A 266 -19.09 -3.68 10.01
C ASN A 266 -17.77 -3.00 10.38
N VAL A 267 -16.71 -3.78 10.56
CA VAL A 267 -15.36 -3.28 10.84
C VAL A 267 -14.43 -3.74 9.74
N VAL A 268 -13.69 -2.79 9.17
CA VAL A 268 -12.65 -3.09 8.18
C VAL A 268 -11.29 -2.93 8.85
N PHE A 269 -10.50 -4.00 8.88
CA PHE A 269 -9.09 -3.92 9.24
C PHE A 269 -8.23 -3.82 7.98
N ASN A 270 -7.29 -2.88 7.99
CA ASN A 270 -6.20 -2.83 7.00
C ASN A 270 -4.89 -3.07 7.77
N PRO A 271 -4.47 -4.34 7.95
CA PRO A 271 -3.31 -4.73 8.77
C PRO A 271 -2.03 -3.94 8.47
N SER A 272 -1.66 -3.78 7.20
CA SER A 272 -0.46 -3.03 6.81
C SER A 272 -0.51 -1.57 7.24
N ASP A 273 -1.69 -0.93 7.13
CA ASP A 273 -1.87 0.44 7.57
C ASP A 273 -1.84 0.53 9.09
N PHE A 274 -2.49 -0.42 9.78
CA PHE A 274 -2.44 -0.47 11.23
C PHE A 274 -1.00 -0.56 11.74
N ILE A 275 -0.21 -1.50 11.20
CA ILE A 275 1.20 -1.69 11.60
C ILE A 275 2.06 -0.45 11.34
N LYS A 276 1.81 0.29 10.25
CA LYS A 276 2.67 1.40 9.82
C LYS A 276 2.22 2.78 10.29
N LEU A 277 0.92 2.99 10.46
CA LEU A 277 0.30 4.30 10.67
C LEU A 277 -0.35 4.46 12.04
N SER A 278 -0.65 3.36 12.74
CA SER A 278 -1.22 3.44 14.08
C SER A 278 -0.17 3.83 15.11
N THR A 279 -0.54 4.73 16.02
CA THR A 279 0.25 5.06 17.22
C THR A 279 -0.22 4.31 18.46
N LYS A 280 -1.36 3.62 18.37
CA LYS A 280 -1.97 2.87 19.46
C LYS A 280 -2.20 1.42 19.07
N ASN A 281 -2.23 0.55 20.07
CA ASN A 281 -2.71 -0.81 19.89
C ASN A 281 -4.25 -0.84 19.90
N ILE A 282 -4.83 -1.78 19.16
CA ILE A 282 -6.25 -2.12 19.21
C ILE A 282 -6.37 -3.52 19.79
N GLU A 283 -7.37 -3.73 20.64
CA GLU A 283 -7.80 -5.06 21.07
C GLU A 283 -8.62 -5.72 19.95
N PHE A 284 -7.93 -6.24 18.92
CA PHE A 284 -8.58 -6.89 17.75
C PHE A 284 -9.56 -7.98 18.19
N GLU A 285 -9.15 -8.78 19.18
CA GLU A 285 -9.95 -9.86 19.75
C GLU A 285 -11.28 -9.38 20.31
N GLN A 286 -11.29 -8.26 21.03
CA GLN A 286 -12.51 -7.74 21.63
C GLN A 286 -13.49 -7.23 20.57
N ILE A 287 -12.98 -6.64 19.49
CA ILE A 287 -13.82 -6.23 18.36
C ILE A 287 -14.42 -7.45 17.66
N ILE A 288 -13.61 -8.47 17.38
CA ILE A 288 -14.08 -9.71 16.77
C ILE A 288 -15.13 -10.39 17.67
N ASN A 289 -14.83 -10.53 18.95
CA ASN A 289 -15.71 -11.19 19.93
C ASN A 289 -16.94 -10.35 20.29
N SER A 290 -16.99 -9.06 19.93
CA SER A 290 -18.18 -8.22 20.14
C SER A 290 -19.37 -8.66 19.31
N GLY A 291 -19.15 -9.39 18.21
CA GLY A 291 -20.19 -9.77 17.24
C GLY A 291 -20.27 -8.84 16.02
N ALA A 292 -19.34 -7.89 15.87
CA ALA A 292 -19.22 -7.11 14.64
C ALA A 292 -18.92 -7.99 13.42
N ASN A 293 -19.42 -7.58 12.25
CA ASN A 293 -18.98 -8.19 10.99
C ASN A 293 -17.60 -7.65 10.62
N VAL A 294 -16.57 -8.48 10.67
CA VAL A 294 -15.19 -8.06 10.40
C VAL A 294 -14.79 -8.46 8.98
N SER A 295 -14.26 -7.50 8.22
CA SER A 295 -13.63 -7.72 6.92
C SER A 295 -12.22 -7.11 6.85
N ILE A 296 -11.45 -7.51 5.84
CA ILE A 296 -10.10 -6.99 5.60
C ILE A 296 -10.07 -6.16 4.31
N GLY A 297 -9.27 -5.09 4.32
CA GLY A 297 -8.96 -4.27 3.16
C GLY A 297 -7.46 -4.00 3.04
N THR A 298 -7.05 -3.41 1.92
CA THR A 298 -5.65 -3.06 1.67
C THR A 298 -5.28 -1.65 2.16
N GLY A 299 -6.27 -0.76 2.30
CA GLY A 299 -6.08 0.62 2.69
C GLY A 299 -5.05 1.37 1.84
N TYR A 300 -4.13 2.08 2.50
CA TYR A 300 -3.07 2.86 1.87
C TYR A 300 -1.85 2.03 1.48
N TYR A 301 -1.42 1.08 2.31
CA TYR A 301 -0.16 0.37 2.17
C TYR A 301 -0.29 -1.03 1.58
N GLY A 302 -1.36 -1.75 1.89
CA GLY A 302 -1.57 -3.14 1.49
C GLY A 302 -1.42 -3.34 -0.01
N ARG A 303 -0.80 -4.45 -0.41
CA ARG A 303 -0.53 -4.77 -1.83
C ARG A 303 -1.52 -5.77 -2.39
N ASP A 304 -1.91 -6.75 -1.58
CA ASP A 304 -2.86 -7.80 -1.94
C ASP A 304 -3.52 -8.33 -0.66
N LEU A 305 -4.75 -8.85 -0.78
CA LEU A 305 -5.54 -9.27 0.37
C LEU A 305 -4.99 -10.51 1.07
N LEU A 306 -4.26 -11.37 0.36
CA LEU A 306 -3.68 -12.59 0.94
C LEU A 306 -2.53 -12.23 1.90
N SER A 307 -1.67 -11.30 1.50
CA SER A 307 -0.65 -10.72 2.37
C SER A 307 -1.24 -9.96 3.55
N GLU A 308 -2.37 -9.26 3.39
CA GLU A 308 -3.09 -8.65 4.51
C GLU A 308 -3.64 -9.72 5.46
N CYS A 309 -4.25 -10.81 4.97
CA CYS A 309 -4.72 -11.93 5.80
C CYS A 309 -3.58 -12.56 6.61
N ARG A 310 -2.41 -12.79 5.99
CA ARG A 310 -1.22 -13.30 6.67
C ARG A 310 -0.66 -12.31 7.71
N SER A 311 -0.77 -11.01 7.45
CA SER A 311 -0.37 -10.00 8.43
C SER A 311 -1.35 -9.97 9.60
N PHE A 312 -2.64 -10.12 9.32
CA PHE A 312 -3.70 -10.20 10.32
C PHE A 312 -3.58 -11.45 11.19
N SER A 313 -3.33 -12.63 10.60
CA SER A 313 -3.13 -13.90 11.34
C SER A 313 -2.02 -13.77 12.39
N LYS A 314 -0.94 -13.04 12.05
CA LYS A 314 0.15 -12.73 12.99
C LYS A 314 -0.24 -11.76 14.10
N LEU A 315 -1.09 -10.77 13.81
CA LEU A 315 -1.60 -9.83 14.82
C LEU A 315 -2.51 -10.52 15.84
N ILE A 316 -3.28 -11.54 15.42
CA ILE A 316 -4.21 -12.28 16.27
C ILE A 316 -3.72 -13.70 16.63
N TYR A 317 -2.42 -13.97 16.49
CA TYR A 317 -1.86 -15.31 16.66
C TYR A 317 -2.18 -15.93 18.04
N LYS A 318 -2.18 -15.11 19.09
CA LYS A 318 -2.46 -15.55 20.47
C LYS A 318 -3.89 -16.05 20.65
N SER A 319 -4.82 -15.61 19.81
CA SER A 319 -6.25 -15.89 19.90
C SER A 319 -6.64 -17.24 19.28
N LYS A 320 -5.70 -17.93 18.60
CA LYS A 320 -5.97 -19.18 17.85
C LYS A 320 -7.18 -19.07 16.92
N PHE A 321 -7.30 -17.93 16.25
CA PHE A 321 -8.40 -17.67 15.35
C PHE A 321 -8.30 -18.58 14.12
N SER A 322 -9.45 -19.06 13.64
CA SER A 322 -9.53 -19.99 12.50
C SER A 322 -9.10 -19.30 11.21
N TYR A 323 -8.25 -19.96 10.41
CA TYR A 323 -7.86 -19.46 9.10
C TYR A 323 -9.04 -19.43 8.12
N SER A 324 -9.99 -20.36 8.23
CA SER A 324 -11.26 -20.26 7.48
C SER A 324 -11.99 -18.96 7.81
N GLU A 325 -12.07 -18.57 9.08
CA GLU A 325 -12.70 -17.32 9.47
C GLU A 325 -11.92 -16.07 9.00
N ILE A 326 -10.58 -16.12 8.96
CA ILE A 326 -9.76 -15.05 8.33
C ILE A 326 -10.05 -14.97 6.83
N LEU A 327 -10.13 -16.10 6.13
CA LEU A 327 -10.41 -16.12 4.69
C LEU A 327 -11.82 -15.57 4.38
N LYS A 328 -12.80 -15.83 5.26
CA LYS A 328 -14.14 -15.20 5.20
C LYS A 328 -14.09 -13.68 5.33
N MET A 329 -13.11 -13.10 6.03
CA MET A 329 -12.94 -11.64 6.13
C MET A 329 -12.66 -10.96 4.79
N ILE A 330 -12.14 -11.69 3.79
CA ILE A 330 -11.92 -11.18 2.43
C ILE A 330 -12.87 -11.77 1.38
N THR A 331 -13.87 -12.53 1.81
CA THR A 331 -14.87 -13.18 0.94
C THR A 331 -16.28 -12.99 1.52
N VAL A 332 -16.78 -13.91 2.34
CA VAL A 332 -18.16 -13.90 2.88
C VAL A 332 -18.48 -12.63 3.67
N ASN A 333 -17.66 -12.27 4.66
CA ASN A 333 -17.89 -11.11 5.51
C ASN A 333 -17.73 -9.82 4.71
N ALA A 334 -16.79 -9.80 3.77
CA ALA A 334 -16.57 -8.68 2.86
C ALA A 334 -17.76 -8.46 1.91
N ALA A 335 -18.37 -9.53 1.40
CA ALA A 335 -19.61 -9.48 0.63
C ALA A 335 -20.75 -8.86 1.47
N LYS A 336 -20.89 -9.28 2.74
CA LYS A 336 -21.85 -8.70 3.68
C LYS A 336 -21.57 -7.21 3.96
N THR A 337 -20.31 -6.83 4.18
CA THR A 337 -19.90 -5.43 4.40
C THR A 337 -20.38 -4.54 3.27
N LEU A 338 -20.21 -4.99 2.02
CA LEU A 338 -20.51 -4.21 0.81
C LEU A 338 -21.88 -4.50 0.16
N CYS A 339 -22.77 -5.25 0.83
CA CYS A 339 -24.08 -5.65 0.28
C CYS A 339 -24.00 -6.34 -1.09
N LEU A 340 -23.00 -7.21 -1.27
CA LEU A 340 -22.84 -8.01 -2.47
C LEU A 340 -23.64 -9.31 -2.35
N GLU A 341 -24.86 -9.29 -2.88
CA GLU A 341 -25.71 -10.47 -2.89
C GLU A 341 -25.12 -11.60 -3.74
N ASN A 342 -25.28 -12.84 -3.29
CA ASN A 342 -24.90 -14.06 -4.03
C ASN A 342 -23.41 -14.08 -4.45
N LYS A 343 -22.53 -13.51 -3.61
CA LYS A 343 -21.07 -13.51 -3.75
C LYS A 343 -20.38 -13.90 -2.43
N GLY A 344 -19.08 -14.18 -2.49
CA GLY A 344 -18.24 -14.48 -1.32
C GLY A 344 -18.16 -15.96 -0.93
N SER A 345 -18.96 -16.84 -1.56
CA SER A 345 -18.90 -18.30 -1.38
C SER A 345 -19.07 -19.01 -2.73
N ILE A 346 -18.51 -20.21 -2.87
CA ILE A 346 -18.81 -21.11 -3.99
C ILE A 346 -20.05 -21.92 -3.61
N LYS A 347 -21.22 -21.43 -3.99
CA LYS A 347 -22.52 -22.05 -3.65
C LYS A 347 -23.47 -22.01 -4.83
N ARG A 348 -24.42 -22.95 -4.87
CA ARG A 348 -25.49 -22.94 -5.88
C ARG A 348 -26.23 -21.58 -5.90
N ASN A 349 -26.51 -21.09 -7.10
CA ASN A 349 -27.12 -19.78 -7.39
C ASN A 349 -26.25 -18.56 -7.03
N PHE A 350 -24.99 -18.75 -6.66
CA PHE A 350 -24.04 -17.65 -6.49
C PHE A 350 -23.36 -17.32 -7.82
N LYS A 351 -22.90 -16.07 -7.97
CA LYS A 351 -22.10 -15.67 -9.11
C LYS A 351 -20.79 -16.45 -9.15
N ALA A 352 -20.39 -16.87 -10.35
CA ALA A 352 -19.13 -17.55 -10.60
C ALA A 352 -17.95 -16.56 -10.60
N ASP A 353 -17.70 -15.97 -9.44
CA ASP A 353 -16.52 -15.17 -9.14
C ASP A 353 -15.50 -16.08 -8.45
N LEU A 354 -14.48 -16.52 -9.19
CA LEU A 354 -13.55 -17.58 -8.77
C LEU A 354 -12.10 -17.16 -8.99
N ILE A 355 -11.21 -17.57 -8.10
CA ILE A 355 -9.76 -17.45 -8.25
C ILE A 355 -9.18 -18.83 -8.42
N PHE A 356 -8.24 -18.99 -9.35
CA PHE A 356 -7.51 -20.23 -9.57
C PHE A 356 -6.04 -20.01 -9.23
N PHE A 357 -5.56 -20.68 -8.19
CA PHE A 357 -4.16 -20.66 -7.77
C PHE A 357 -3.41 -21.87 -8.34
N ASN A 358 -2.20 -21.65 -8.82
CA ASN A 358 -1.34 -22.70 -9.36
C ASN A 358 -0.72 -23.54 -8.23
N MET A 359 -1.08 -24.82 -8.13
CA MET A 359 -0.48 -25.78 -7.19
C MET A 359 0.61 -26.66 -7.83
N SER A 360 0.87 -26.50 -9.13
CA SER A 360 1.88 -27.28 -9.85
C SER A 360 3.30 -26.74 -9.67
N ASP A 361 3.44 -25.53 -9.11
CA ASP A 361 4.74 -24.97 -8.74
C ASP A 361 5.32 -25.76 -7.55
N ILE A 362 6.61 -26.07 -7.59
CA ILE A 362 7.30 -26.81 -6.51
C ILE A 362 7.18 -26.11 -5.15
N ARG A 363 7.08 -24.77 -5.16
CA ARG A 363 6.89 -23.94 -3.95
C ARG A 363 5.49 -24.08 -3.35
N ASN A 364 4.53 -24.53 -4.16
CA ASN A 364 3.11 -24.67 -3.83
C ASN A 364 2.68 -26.15 -3.85
N ILE A 365 3.61 -27.10 -3.65
CA ILE A 365 3.23 -28.51 -3.52
C ILE A 365 2.50 -28.68 -2.19
N ALA A 366 1.24 -29.11 -2.27
CA ALA A 366 0.42 -29.44 -1.13
C ALA A 366 0.92 -30.72 -0.45
N GLY A 367 1.58 -30.59 0.70
CA GLY A 367 1.87 -31.69 1.61
C GLY A 367 0.71 -32.03 2.55
N VAL A 368 -0.50 -31.51 2.29
CA VAL A 368 -1.63 -31.57 3.22
C VAL A 368 -2.33 -32.94 3.12
N PRO A 369 -2.31 -33.78 4.18
CA PRO A 369 -3.00 -35.07 4.17
C PRO A 369 -4.52 -34.94 4.33
N GLU A 370 -4.97 -33.77 4.82
CA GLU A 370 -6.37 -33.46 5.09
C GLU A 370 -6.83 -32.28 4.22
N LEU A 371 -8.03 -32.40 3.66
CA LEU A 371 -8.62 -31.41 2.76
C LEU A 371 -9.77 -30.63 3.41
N SER A 372 -9.74 -30.46 4.74
CA SER A 372 -10.76 -29.67 5.42
C SER A 372 -10.60 -28.17 5.13
N GLU A 373 -11.71 -27.42 5.21
CA GLU A 373 -11.75 -25.99 4.92
C GLU A 373 -10.72 -25.20 5.75
N GLU A 374 -10.53 -25.58 7.02
CA GLU A 374 -9.57 -24.92 7.91
C GLU A 374 -8.13 -25.10 7.41
N TYR A 375 -7.69 -26.35 7.19
CA TYR A 375 -6.32 -26.61 6.74
C TYR A 375 -6.03 -26.04 5.36
N LEU A 376 -6.99 -26.11 4.44
CA LEU A 376 -6.81 -25.52 3.11
C LEU A 376 -6.77 -23.99 3.17
N SER A 377 -7.53 -23.36 4.08
CA SER A 377 -7.47 -21.91 4.30
C SER A 377 -6.14 -21.48 4.90
N GLU A 378 -5.63 -22.23 5.89
CA GLU A 378 -4.28 -22.03 6.45
C GLU A 378 -3.22 -22.17 5.36
N TYR A 379 -3.28 -23.25 4.59
CA TYR A 379 -2.36 -23.52 3.51
C TYR A 379 -2.34 -22.40 2.47
N LEU A 380 -3.52 -21.91 2.04
CA LEU A 380 -3.65 -20.77 1.14
C LEU A 380 -3.02 -19.50 1.73
N ILE A 381 -3.41 -19.12 2.95
CA ILE A 381 -2.98 -17.88 3.59
C ILE A 381 -1.48 -17.88 3.88
N GLU A 382 -0.92 -18.99 4.33
CA GLU A 382 0.49 -19.04 4.70
C GLU A 382 1.41 -19.31 3.51
N SER A 383 0.99 -20.10 2.51
CA SER A 383 1.90 -20.58 1.45
C SER A 383 1.81 -19.82 0.13
N PHE A 384 0.65 -19.24 -0.22
CA PHE A 384 0.44 -18.62 -1.54
C PHE A 384 0.67 -17.12 -1.54
N SER A 385 0.91 -16.56 -2.73
CA SER A 385 1.02 -15.13 -2.96
C SER A 385 0.17 -14.71 -4.16
N ALA A 386 0.03 -13.40 -4.38
CA ALA A 386 -0.63 -12.86 -5.57
C ALA A 386 0.01 -13.35 -6.90
N LYS A 387 1.28 -13.77 -6.89
CA LYS A 387 1.95 -14.31 -8.09
C LYS A 387 1.51 -15.72 -8.46
N ASP A 388 0.90 -16.42 -7.52
CA ASP A 388 0.43 -17.79 -7.70
C ASP A 388 -0.99 -17.83 -8.27
N VAL A 389 -1.65 -16.67 -8.37
CA VAL A 389 -2.92 -16.51 -9.09
C VAL A 389 -2.67 -16.78 -10.58
N GLN A 390 -3.28 -17.82 -11.11
CA GLN A 390 -3.18 -18.20 -12.51
C GLN A 390 -4.33 -17.61 -13.32
N GLU A 391 -5.55 -17.71 -12.82
CA GLU A 391 -6.75 -17.19 -13.49
C GLU A 391 -7.68 -16.50 -12.47
N VAL A 392 -8.41 -15.49 -12.93
CA VAL A 392 -9.52 -14.88 -12.20
C VAL A 392 -10.74 -14.85 -13.09
N MET A 393 -11.83 -15.41 -12.58
CA MET A 393 -13.13 -15.47 -13.22
C MET A 393 -14.06 -14.48 -12.55
N ILE A 394 -14.79 -13.70 -13.34
CA ILE A 394 -15.85 -12.79 -12.88
C ILE A 394 -17.11 -13.13 -13.66
N ASN A 395 -18.22 -13.39 -12.96
CA ASN A 395 -19.49 -13.76 -13.58
C ASN A 395 -19.34 -14.94 -14.58
N GLY A 396 -18.47 -15.91 -14.31
CA GLY A 396 -18.27 -17.06 -15.19
C GLY A 396 -17.32 -16.84 -16.37
N ASP A 397 -16.82 -15.62 -16.59
CA ASP A 397 -15.84 -15.32 -17.65
C ASP A 397 -14.43 -15.14 -17.08
N ILE A 398 -13.43 -15.72 -17.74
CA ILE A 398 -12.02 -15.52 -17.38
C ILE A 398 -11.59 -14.11 -17.81
N GLU A 399 -11.32 -13.25 -16.83
CA GLU A 399 -10.93 -11.85 -17.04
C GLU A 399 -9.43 -11.62 -16.82
N TYR A 400 -8.76 -12.54 -16.12
CA TYR A 400 -7.30 -12.61 -16.02
C TYR A 400 -6.84 -14.05 -16.22
N SER A 401 -5.77 -14.24 -16.99
CA SER A 401 -5.13 -15.55 -17.18
C SER A 401 -3.63 -15.41 -17.45
N ALA A 402 -2.81 -16.16 -16.71
CA ALA A 402 -1.37 -16.33 -16.92
C ALA A 402 -0.59 -15.02 -17.13
N GLY A 403 -0.88 -14.00 -16.33
CA GLY A 403 -0.21 -12.71 -16.46
C GLY A 403 -0.78 -11.78 -17.54
N SER A 404 -1.95 -12.08 -18.10
CA SER A 404 -2.66 -11.24 -19.09
C SER A 404 -4.05 -10.86 -18.58
N VAL A 405 -4.42 -9.59 -18.75
CA VAL A 405 -5.75 -9.05 -18.43
C VAL A 405 -6.51 -8.85 -19.74
N LYS A 406 -7.75 -9.36 -19.82
CA LYS A 406 -8.57 -9.30 -21.02
C LYS A 406 -8.82 -7.84 -21.44
N GLY A 407 -8.58 -7.54 -22.71
CA GLY A 407 -8.78 -6.19 -23.26
C GLY A 407 -7.74 -5.15 -22.83
N LEU A 408 -6.72 -5.51 -22.04
CA LEU A 408 -5.69 -4.59 -21.55
C LEU A 408 -4.30 -4.96 -22.06
N ASN A 409 -3.62 -4.02 -22.71
CA ASN A 409 -2.21 -4.17 -23.04
C ASN A 409 -1.36 -3.83 -21.81
N LEU A 410 -0.76 -4.84 -21.18
CA LEU A 410 0.03 -4.68 -19.97
C LEU A 410 1.38 -4.00 -20.20
N GLU A 411 1.98 -4.11 -21.40
CA GLU A 411 3.21 -3.39 -21.73
C GLU A 411 2.95 -1.88 -21.81
N ASN A 412 1.84 -1.48 -22.45
CA ASN A 412 1.38 -0.10 -22.49
C ASN A 412 1.03 0.40 -21.09
N LEU A 413 0.32 -0.41 -20.28
CA LEU A 413 0.03 -0.06 -18.90
C LEU A 413 1.33 0.17 -18.10
N TYR A 414 2.31 -0.71 -18.25
CA TYR A 414 3.61 -0.59 -17.60
C TYR A 414 4.33 0.71 -18.01
N PHE A 415 4.41 1.00 -19.32
CA PHE A 415 5.05 2.21 -19.83
C PHE A 415 4.35 3.47 -19.30
N ASN A 416 3.02 3.55 -19.43
CA ASN A 416 2.21 4.67 -18.96
C ASN A 416 2.33 4.86 -17.44
N THR A 417 2.34 3.77 -16.68
CA THR A 417 2.52 3.80 -15.23
C THR A 417 3.89 4.38 -14.86
N ARG A 418 4.96 4.04 -15.59
CA ARG A 418 6.30 4.62 -15.33
C ARG A 418 6.34 6.12 -15.60
N GLU A 419 5.71 6.58 -16.67
CA GLU A 419 5.57 8.01 -16.96
C GLU A 419 4.75 8.73 -15.87
N LEU A 420 3.64 8.12 -15.45
CA LEU A 420 2.79 8.63 -14.39
C LEU A 420 3.55 8.75 -13.06
N ILE A 421 4.37 7.75 -12.70
CA ILE A 421 5.25 7.83 -11.52
C ILE A 421 6.16 9.06 -11.63
N ARG A 422 6.81 9.30 -12.76
CA ARG A 422 7.66 10.50 -12.93
C ARG A 422 6.87 11.79 -12.69
N LYS A 423 5.67 11.90 -13.26
CA LYS A 423 4.79 13.06 -13.05
C LYS A 423 4.40 13.23 -11.58
N ILE A 424 3.98 12.16 -10.90
CA ILE A 424 3.60 12.17 -9.48
C ILE A 424 4.75 12.72 -8.62
N TYR A 425 5.98 12.28 -8.87
CA TYR A 425 7.15 12.71 -8.10
C TYR A 425 7.57 14.16 -8.41
N THR A 426 7.40 14.61 -9.66
CA THR A 426 7.62 16.01 -10.05
C THR A 426 6.58 16.94 -9.42
N VAL A 427 5.28 16.63 -9.58
CA VAL A 427 4.16 17.43 -9.06
C VAL A 427 4.20 17.54 -7.53
N SER A 428 4.48 16.44 -6.85
CA SER A 428 4.62 16.42 -5.39
C SER A 428 5.86 17.16 -4.90
N ASN A 429 6.81 17.46 -5.80
CA ASN A 429 8.11 18.03 -5.49
C ASN A 429 8.88 17.20 -4.46
N TYR A 430 8.79 15.88 -4.60
CA TYR A 430 9.30 14.95 -3.60
C TYR A 430 10.82 15.08 -3.40
N ALA A 431 11.58 15.26 -4.49
CA ALA A 431 13.04 15.35 -4.42
C ALA A 431 13.51 16.56 -3.60
N GLU A 432 12.92 17.73 -3.84
CA GLU A 432 13.25 18.95 -3.10
C GLU A 432 12.82 18.84 -1.63
N LEU A 433 11.61 18.34 -1.36
CA LEU A 433 11.11 18.15 0.01
C LEU A 433 11.96 17.15 0.79
N LYS A 434 12.43 16.08 0.13
CA LYS A 434 13.37 15.12 0.71
C LYS A 434 14.70 15.81 1.05
N GLY A 435 15.27 16.58 0.11
CA GLY A 435 16.51 17.34 0.35
C GLY A 435 16.40 18.33 1.51
N GLN A 436 15.29 19.08 1.59
CA GLN A 436 15.03 19.99 2.71
C GLN A 436 14.90 19.25 4.05
N HIS A 437 14.30 18.06 4.08
CA HIS A 437 14.22 17.24 5.30
C HIS A 437 15.59 16.75 5.77
N TYR A 438 16.46 16.29 4.85
CA TYR A 438 17.84 15.93 5.20
C TYR A 438 18.60 17.14 5.74
N ASN A 439 18.51 18.30 5.08
CA ASN A 439 19.18 19.53 5.52
C ASN A 439 18.67 20.01 6.89
N ARG A 440 17.39 19.84 7.20
CA ARG A 440 16.82 20.15 8.53
C ARG A 440 17.30 19.19 9.62
N LYS A 441 17.47 17.91 9.31
CA LYS A 441 18.03 16.93 10.26
C LYS A 441 19.48 17.25 10.58
N THR A 442 20.29 17.58 9.57
CA THR A 442 21.70 17.95 9.78
C THR A 442 21.84 19.29 10.51
N THR A 443 20.99 20.29 10.22
CA THR A 443 20.98 21.54 11.01
C THR A 443 20.43 21.35 12.42
N SER A 444 19.40 20.52 12.62
CA SER A 444 18.85 20.26 13.97
C SER A 444 19.82 19.45 14.84
N SER A 445 20.57 18.49 14.26
CA SER A 445 21.64 17.81 14.99
C SER A 445 22.80 18.78 15.30
N ALA A 446 23.15 19.66 14.37
CA ALA A 446 24.14 20.71 14.62
C ALA A 446 23.68 21.74 15.67
N LEU A 447 22.40 22.12 15.68
CA LEU A 447 21.82 23.03 16.67
C LEU A 447 21.66 22.39 18.05
N ASN A 448 21.29 21.10 18.13
CA ASN A 448 21.26 20.40 19.41
C ASN A 448 22.66 20.30 20.02
N ASN A 449 23.69 20.07 19.20
CA ASN A 449 25.09 20.10 19.65
C ASN A 449 25.56 21.50 20.11
N VAL A 450 24.90 22.58 19.66
CA VAL A 450 25.21 23.95 20.09
C VAL A 450 24.39 24.36 21.33
N ILE A 451 23.16 23.87 21.46
CA ILE A 451 22.26 24.21 22.57
C ILE A 451 22.62 23.44 23.86
N ASP A 452 23.23 22.25 23.77
CA ASP A 452 23.68 21.47 24.94
C ASP A 452 24.88 22.09 25.69
N SER A 453 25.49 23.16 25.17
CA SER A 453 26.65 23.79 25.82
C SER A 453 26.31 24.86 26.87
N SER A 454 25.02 25.21 27.11
CA SER A 454 24.70 26.42 27.89
C SER A 454 23.59 26.36 28.94
N LYS A 455 22.91 25.23 29.19
CA LYS A 455 21.93 25.17 30.30
C LYS A 455 21.88 23.82 31.02
N PHE A 456 21.89 23.91 32.35
CA PHE A 456 21.63 22.89 33.38
C PHE A 456 22.81 22.03 33.88
N ARG A 457 23.67 22.68 34.68
CA ARG A 457 24.17 22.07 35.92
C ARG A 457 23.08 22.12 37.00
N ASN A 458 22.55 20.95 37.35
CA ASN A 458 22.37 20.44 38.73
C ASN A 458 21.20 19.45 38.82
N GLU A 459 21.58 18.17 38.95
CA GLU A 459 21.01 17.11 39.79
C GLU A 459 19.53 16.69 39.60
N ILE A 460 19.31 15.50 39.00
CA ILE A 460 19.17 14.21 39.72
C ILE A 460 19.25 13.04 38.69
N HIS A 461 19.92 11.97 39.10
CA HIS A 461 20.45 10.81 38.37
C HIS A 461 19.52 9.92 37.52
N GLY A 462 20.08 9.31 36.46
CA GLY A 462 19.58 8.05 35.89
C GLY A 462 20.06 7.61 34.49
N ASN A 463 21.39 7.49 34.26
CA ASN A 463 22.09 6.77 33.17
C ASN A 463 21.84 7.12 31.68
N TYR A 464 22.69 7.98 31.12
CA TYR A 464 23.35 7.76 29.82
C TYR A 464 24.77 8.36 29.89
N THR A 465 25.78 7.58 29.53
CA THR A 465 27.18 8.01 29.37
C THR A 465 27.36 8.65 28.00
N GLU A 466 27.72 9.93 27.97
CA GLU A 466 28.21 10.67 26.81
C GLU A 466 29.54 10.08 26.32
N PHE A 467 29.75 10.04 24.99
CA PHE A 467 31.07 9.86 24.40
C PHE A 467 31.47 11.12 23.63
N ASP A 468 32.68 11.57 23.92
CA ASP A 468 33.33 12.80 23.52
C ASP A 468 33.80 12.76 22.05
N ASN A 469 33.76 13.90 21.36
CA ASN A 469 34.25 14.06 19.98
C ASN A 469 35.76 14.37 19.99
N SER A 470 36.59 13.39 19.66
CA SER A 470 37.99 13.60 19.27
C SER A 470 38.26 12.99 17.90
N SER A 471 38.86 13.79 17.01
CA SER A 471 39.39 13.46 15.67
C SER A 471 39.76 11.99 15.46
N ASP A 472 38.98 11.28 14.65
CA ASP A 472 39.18 9.85 14.38
C ASP A 472 40.12 9.65 13.16
N GLU A 473 41.38 9.27 13.42
CA GLU A 473 42.28 8.69 12.41
C GLU A 473 41.94 7.20 12.19
N PHE A 474 41.77 6.77 10.95
CA PHE A 474 41.48 5.38 10.59
C PHE A 474 42.70 4.68 9.96
N VAL A 475 42.92 3.41 10.31
CA VAL A 475 43.98 2.55 9.75
C VAL A 475 43.35 1.41 8.96
N ILE A 476 43.92 1.10 7.79
CA ILE A 476 43.56 -0.05 6.95
C ILE A 476 44.63 -1.13 7.12
N VAL A 477 44.25 -2.37 7.43
CA VAL A 477 45.18 -3.50 7.59
C VAL A 477 44.83 -4.61 6.60
N GLY A 478 45.80 -5.00 5.77
CA GLY A 478 45.72 -6.17 4.87
C GLY A 478 46.83 -7.18 5.20
N LYS A 479 46.65 -8.47 4.90
CA LYS A 479 47.62 -9.52 5.25
C LYS A 479 48.27 -10.16 4.03
N LYS A 480 49.59 -10.01 3.92
CA LYS A 480 50.49 -11.15 3.77
C LYS A 480 51.51 -11.02 4.90
N ASP A 481 51.42 -11.91 5.88
CA ASP A 481 52.28 -11.97 7.09
C ASP A 481 52.28 -10.77 8.06
N MET A 482 51.12 -10.16 8.33
CA MET A 482 50.94 -9.14 9.40
C MET A 482 51.92 -7.96 9.33
N GLU A 483 52.18 -7.43 8.14
CA GLU A 483 52.71 -6.07 8.01
C GLU A 483 51.56 -5.07 7.93
N ILE A 484 51.58 -4.06 8.82
CA ILE A 484 50.64 -2.93 8.81
C ILE A 484 51.09 -1.98 7.69
N PHE A 485 50.28 -1.83 6.65
CA PHE A 485 50.57 -0.91 5.55
C PHE A 485 49.80 0.41 5.71
N ASN A 486 50.54 1.44 6.14
CA ASN A 486 50.26 2.88 6.14
C ASN A 486 48.94 3.41 6.75
N THR A 487 49.07 4.52 7.48
CA THR A 487 47.96 5.33 8.01
C THR A 487 47.62 6.40 6.98
N ILE A 488 46.38 6.48 6.49
CA ILE A 488 45.93 7.59 5.64
C ILE A 488 44.92 8.41 6.43
N ILE A 489 45.25 9.69 6.64
CA ILE A 489 44.40 10.64 7.35
C ILE A 489 43.40 11.23 6.36
N GLU A 490 42.18 11.53 6.82
CA GLU A 490 41.06 11.99 5.98
C GLU A 490 41.35 13.24 5.12
N SER A 491 42.41 13.99 5.46
CA SER A 491 42.90 15.15 4.73
C SER A 491 43.51 14.85 3.34
N ASP A 492 43.80 13.59 3.00
CA ASP A 492 44.57 13.23 1.79
C ASP A 492 43.74 12.75 0.59
N ARG A 493 42.40 12.94 0.58
CA ARG A 493 41.51 12.44 -0.51
C ARG A 493 41.84 12.95 -1.92
N ASN A 494 42.66 14.00 -2.06
CA ASN A 494 43.07 14.58 -3.34
C ASN A 494 44.55 14.33 -3.70
N ASN A 495 45.23 13.41 -3.02
CA ASN A 495 46.67 13.18 -3.20
C ASN A 495 46.93 11.94 -4.07
N ASP A 496 47.97 11.98 -4.91
CA ASP A 496 48.38 10.86 -5.80
C ASP A 496 48.68 9.56 -5.02
N GLU A 497 48.97 9.68 -3.72
CA GLU A 497 49.15 8.54 -2.81
C GLU A 497 47.86 7.75 -2.58
N PHE A 498 46.69 8.39 -2.54
CA PHE A 498 45.42 7.69 -2.35
C PHE A 498 45.07 6.82 -3.57
N ILE A 499 45.33 7.33 -4.78
CA ILE A 499 45.09 6.58 -6.02
C ILE A 499 46.08 5.41 -6.16
N LYS A 500 47.36 5.60 -5.78
CA LYS A 500 48.33 4.50 -5.71
C LYS A 500 47.90 3.43 -4.71
N PHE A 501 47.36 3.83 -3.56
CA PHE A 501 46.88 2.93 -2.52
C PHE A 501 45.70 2.08 -3.00
N ILE A 502 44.71 2.66 -3.68
CA ILE A 502 43.58 1.92 -4.26
C ILE A 502 44.05 0.88 -5.28
N LYS A 503 44.97 1.25 -6.20
CA LYS A 503 45.55 0.30 -7.17
C LYS A 503 46.32 -0.84 -6.50
N GLN A 504 46.88 -0.60 -5.32
CA GLN A 504 47.59 -1.61 -4.55
C GLN A 504 46.61 -2.58 -3.87
N ILE A 505 45.46 -2.08 -3.39
CA ILE A 505 44.37 -2.93 -2.87
C ILE A 505 43.81 -3.85 -3.96
N GLU A 506 43.58 -3.33 -5.16
CA GLU A 506 43.09 -4.10 -6.32
C GLU A 506 44.07 -5.20 -6.77
N SER A 507 45.35 -5.10 -6.41
CA SER A 507 46.37 -6.10 -6.76
C SER A 507 46.37 -7.34 -5.85
N PHE A 508 45.62 -7.33 -4.73
CA PHE A 508 45.53 -8.48 -3.84
C PHE A 508 44.56 -9.53 -4.38
N LYS A 509 45.02 -10.79 -4.47
CA LYS A 509 44.18 -11.92 -4.90
C LYS A 509 43.20 -12.40 -3.81
N GLU A 510 43.57 -12.27 -2.53
CA GLU A 510 42.76 -12.63 -1.36
C GLU A 510 43.20 -11.75 -0.17
N GLY A 511 42.28 -11.37 0.72
CA GLY A 511 42.58 -10.56 1.92
C GLY A 511 41.32 -10.06 2.63
N PHE A 512 41.47 -9.19 3.62
CA PHE A 512 40.35 -8.39 4.16
C PHE A 512 40.83 -6.96 4.34
N VAL A 513 39.91 -6.00 4.23
CA VAL A 513 40.16 -4.59 4.53
C VAL A 513 39.24 -4.23 5.69
N SER A 514 39.82 -3.80 6.80
CA SER A 514 39.07 -3.31 7.97
C SER A 514 39.51 -1.88 8.26
N PHE A 515 38.54 -0.98 8.45
CA PHE A 515 38.78 0.35 9.01
C PHE A 515 38.83 0.19 10.52
N VAL A 516 39.97 0.53 11.12
CA VAL A 516 40.17 0.38 12.56
C VAL A 516 40.58 1.73 13.12
N LYS A 517 39.94 2.17 14.21
CA LYS A 517 40.46 3.29 15.00
C LYS A 517 41.82 2.87 15.54
N LYS A 518 42.82 3.75 15.45
CA LYS A 518 44.14 3.54 16.04
C LYS A 518 43.93 3.08 17.49
N ASP A 519 44.37 1.86 17.81
CA ASP A 519 44.30 1.22 19.15
C ASP A 519 43.07 0.34 19.51
N GLU A 520 42.16 0.03 18.57
CA GLU A 520 41.15 -1.04 18.78
C GLU A 520 41.44 -2.31 17.96
N PRO A 521 41.09 -3.53 18.43
CA PRO A 521 41.14 -4.74 17.60
C PRO A 521 39.97 -4.80 16.60
N PRO A 522 40.16 -5.38 15.39
CA PRO A 522 39.14 -5.37 14.34
C PRO A 522 37.90 -6.17 14.74
N LYS A 523 36.71 -5.54 14.71
CA LYS A 523 35.44 -6.12 15.18
C LYS A 523 34.71 -6.99 14.15
N LYS A 524 35.15 -7.08 12.88
CA LYS A 524 34.52 -7.94 11.86
C LYS A 524 35.50 -8.37 10.76
N ARG A 525 35.41 -9.63 10.32
CA ARG A 525 36.12 -10.18 9.13
C ARG A 525 35.14 -10.24 7.96
N ILE A 526 35.52 -9.73 6.79
CA ILE A 526 34.72 -9.82 5.55
C ILE A 526 35.53 -10.66 4.56
N TYR A 527 34.90 -11.69 3.97
CA TYR A 527 35.52 -12.57 2.96
C TYR A 527 35.11 -12.13 1.54
N PHE A 528 36.00 -12.26 0.56
CA PHE A 528 35.83 -11.74 -0.80
C PHE A 528 34.77 -12.49 -1.66
N ASP A 529 34.26 -13.64 -1.24
CA ASP A 529 33.34 -14.45 -2.05
C ASP A 529 31.89 -13.93 -2.12
N ASP A 530 31.53 -12.89 -1.34
CA ASP A 530 30.15 -12.37 -1.25
C ASP A 530 29.71 -11.45 -2.41
N PHE A 531 30.49 -11.36 -3.49
CA PHE A 531 30.16 -10.49 -4.64
C PHE A 531 29.59 -11.19 -5.88
N SER A 532 29.24 -12.48 -5.80
CA SER A 532 28.53 -13.14 -6.90
C SER A 532 27.24 -13.85 -6.47
N SER A 533 26.15 -13.47 -7.14
CA SER A 533 24.80 -14.06 -7.13
C SER A 533 23.84 -13.70 -5.96
N SER A 534 22.82 -12.90 -6.31
CA SER A 534 21.43 -12.93 -5.83
C SER A 534 21.10 -13.29 -4.35
N ARG A 535 20.61 -12.24 -3.65
CA ARG A 535 19.54 -12.21 -2.61
C ARG A 535 19.82 -12.69 -1.16
N ILE A 536 19.49 -11.76 -0.23
CA ILE A 536 18.91 -11.93 1.14
C ILE A 536 19.97 -12.30 2.21
N GLU A 537 20.11 -11.73 3.43
CA GLU A 537 19.24 -11.00 4.38
C GLU A 537 20.12 -10.16 5.35
N SER A 538 19.60 -9.06 5.90
CA SER A 538 20.19 -8.37 7.07
C SER A 538 19.66 -8.98 8.38
N PRO A 539 20.45 -8.91 9.47
CA PRO A 539 19.89 -8.37 10.69
C PRO A 539 20.68 -7.16 11.20
N ALA A 540 19.90 -6.10 11.46
CA ALA A 540 19.98 -5.15 12.56
C ALA A 540 21.38 -4.86 13.15
N ASN A 541 22.02 -3.78 12.69
CA ASN A 541 22.07 -2.49 13.39
C ASN A 541 23.30 -1.71 12.92
N ASP A 542 23.02 -0.44 12.63
CA ASP A 542 23.89 0.73 12.55
C ASP A 542 25.15 0.70 11.66
N GLU A 543 25.10 1.68 10.74
CA GLU A 543 26.19 2.41 10.07
C GLU A 543 26.65 2.01 8.65
N GLU A 544 26.41 3.01 7.78
CA GLU A 544 27.06 3.42 6.53
C GLU A 544 27.17 2.45 5.33
N LYS A 545 26.37 2.75 4.29
CA LYS A 545 26.61 2.31 2.90
C LYS A 545 27.02 3.51 2.05
N ILE A 546 28.27 3.54 1.59
CA ILE A 546 28.74 4.34 0.45
C ILE A 546 28.69 3.43 -0.79
N ILE A 547 28.05 3.91 -1.86
CA ILE A 547 27.89 3.20 -3.14
C ILE A 547 29.02 3.67 -4.08
N ILE A 548 29.84 2.75 -4.58
CA ILE A 548 30.80 2.99 -5.67
C ILE A 548 30.14 2.48 -6.96
N GLY A 549 30.01 3.35 -7.96
CA GLY A 549 29.50 3.02 -9.29
C GLY A 549 30.63 2.63 -10.24
N ASP A 550 30.34 1.67 -11.10
CA ASP A 550 31.18 1.20 -12.20
C ASP A 550 31.63 2.35 -13.12
N ILE A 551 32.95 2.51 -13.26
CA ILE A 551 33.56 3.12 -14.44
C ILE A 551 34.50 2.08 -14.99
N GLU A 552 34.11 1.41 -16.07
CA GLU A 552 35.10 0.87 -16.99
C GLU A 552 34.62 0.87 -18.44
N ASN A 553 35.59 1.23 -19.28
CA ASN A 553 35.77 0.91 -20.70
C ASN A 553 35.05 1.75 -21.76
N SER A 554 35.65 2.90 -22.07
CA SER A 554 36.13 3.15 -23.44
C SER A 554 37.23 4.21 -23.49
N ASN A 555 38.49 3.77 -23.48
CA ASN A 555 39.61 4.50 -24.07
C ASN A 555 40.48 3.48 -24.82
N GLN A 556 40.22 3.33 -26.12
CA GLN A 556 41.21 2.84 -27.07
C GLN A 556 41.73 4.03 -27.87
N GLU A 557 43.01 4.31 -27.61
CA GLU A 557 44.06 4.66 -28.57
C GLU A 557 43.76 5.66 -29.70
N GLU A 558 44.39 6.83 -29.54
CA GLU A 558 44.86 7.71 -30.60
C GLU A 558 45.75 6.96 -31.62
N LYS A 559 45.51 7.24 -32.91
CA LYS A 559 46.49 7.72 -33.91
C LYS A 559 45.98 7.45 -35.31
N ASN A 560 45.67 8.52 -36.05
CA ASN A 560 46.21 8.80 -37.40
C ASN A 560 45.41 9.89 -38.13
N LEU A 561 46.16 10.66 -38.93
CA LEU A 561 45.76 11.63 -39.96
C LEU A 561 45.49 13.08 -39.54
N SER A 562 46.62 13.79 -39.47
CA SER A 562 46.92 15.06 -40.15
C SER A 562 45.90 15.62 -41.15
N SER A 563 45.83 16.95 -41.11
CA SER A 563 45.52 17.92 -42.18
C SER A 563 44.04 18.19 -42.49
N ILE A 564 43.59 19.43 -42.26
CA ILE A 564 43.35 20.46 -43.30
C ILE A 564 42.75 21.71 -42.61
N THR A 565 43.57 22.75 -42.59
CA THR A 565 43.30 24.20 -42.66
C THR A 565 41.89 24.77 -42.35
N GLY A 566 41.87 25.76 -41.44
CA GLY A 566 41.65 27.16 -41.85
C GLY A 566 40.30 27.83 -41.50
N SER A 567 40.44 29.07 -40.98
CA SER A 567 39.46 30.18 -40.91
C SER A 567 38.24 30.02 -39.96
N GLU A 568 37.85 30.97 -39.10
CA GLU A 568 38.21 32.40 -38.95
C GLU A 568 37.65 32.99 -37.62
N VAL A 569 38.38 33.97 -37.04
CA VAL A 569 37.93 35.16 -36.25
C VAL A 569 37.46 34.94 -34.79
N LYS A 570 38.26 35.19 -33.72
CA LYS A 570 38.72 36.46 -33.04
C LYS A 570 37.57 37.46 -32.74
N SER A 571 37.41 38.17 -31.62
CA SER A 571 38.24 38.62 -30.49
C SER A 571 37.29 39.34 -29.48
N ALA A 572 37.41 39.12 -28.17
CA ALA A 572 38.08 39.96 -27.15
C ALA A 572 37.29 41.18 -26.61
N ASP A 573 37.13 41.17 -25.28
CA ASP A 573 37.23 42.25 -24.27
C ASP A 573 36.82 43.70 -24.60
N GLU A 574 36.04 44.32 -23.69
CA GLU A 574 36.59 45.32 -22.76
C GLU A 574 35.59 45.80 -21.68
N ASN A 575 36.18 46.12 -20.52
CA ASN A 575 35.61 46.63 -19.28
C ASN A 575 34.86 47.98 -19.40
N LYS A 576 33.86 48.24 -18.52
CA LYS A 576 33.89 49.36 -17.55
C LYS A 576 32.66 49.47 -16.61
N SER A 577 33.01 49.51 -15.31
CA SER A 577 32.61 50.48 -14.27
C SER A 577 31.30 50.38 -13.47
N LYS A 578 31.51 50.19 -12.15
CA LYS A 578 31.06 50.99 -10.99
C LYS A 578 29.56 51.20 -10.74
N ALA A 579 29.07 50.66 -9.63
CA ALA A 579 28.87 51.37 -8.34
C ALA A 579 27.74 50.72 -7.52
N ALA A 580 28.04 50.46 -6.25
CA ALA A 580 27.13 49.98 -5.23
C ALA A 580 26.09 51.05 -4.86
N ASN A 581 24.90 50.60 -4.42
CA ASN A 581 24.11 51.30 -3.41
C ASN A 581 23.20 50.33 -2.65
N GLU A 582 23.18 50.57 -1.35
CA GLU A 582 22.44 49.89 -0.28
C GLU A 582 20.93 49.90 -0.51
N ILE A 583 20.25 48.79 -0.18
CA ILE A 583 18.79 48.76 -0.05
C ILE A 583 18.44 48.37 1.39
N THR A 584 17.84 49.32 2.08
CA THR A 584 17.26 49.24 3.42
C THR A 584 16.01 48.33 3.46
N PRO A 585 15.77 47.59 4.56
CA PRO A 585 14.59 46.75 4.70
C PRO A 585 13.34 47.59 5.01
N VAL A 586 12.30 47.42 4.18
CA VAL A 586 10.97 48.05 4.35
C VAL A 586 10.20 47.33 5.48
N PRO A 587 9.65 48.04 6.48
CA PRO A 587 8.90 47.41 7.55
C PRO A 587 7.46 47.05 7.11
N LEU A 588 7.07 45.80 7.39
CA LEU A 588 5.71 45.29 7.20
C LEU A 588 4.71 46.01 8.13
N LYS A 589 3.78 46.76 7.53
CA LYS A 589 2.64 47.39 8.22
C LYS A 589 1.66 46.30 8.71
N LYS A 590 1.41 46.28 10.02
CA LYS A 590 0.31 45.54 10.66
C LYS A 590 -1.04 46.09 10.18
N THR A 591 -1.75 45.37 9.32
CA THR A 591 -3.16 45.63 9.01
C THR A 591 -4.06 44.77 9.90
N LYS A 592 -4.89 45.44 10.72
CA LYS A 592 -5.98 44.84 11.49
C LYS A 592 -7.10 44.44 10.53
N LEU A 593 -7.41 43.14 10.43
CA LEU A 593 -8.64 42.66 9.80
C LEU A 593 -9.79 42.75 10.82
N ARG A 594 -10.84 43.48 10.46
CA ARG A 594 -12.08 43.67 11.25
C ARG A 594 -13.06 42.54 10.92
N PHE A 595 -13.65 41.94 11.95
CA PHE A 595 -14.80 41.04 11.85
C PHE A 595 -16.09 41.88 11.70
N GLY A 596 -16.90 41.57 10.70
CA GLY A 596 -18.25 42.12 10.55
C GLY A 596 -19.27 41.03 10.85
N PHE A 597 -20.03 41.24 11.94
CA PHE A 597 -21.33 40.61 12.16
C PHE A 597 -22.38 41.53 11.56
N SER A 598 -23.32 40.98 10.79
CA SER A 598 -24.58 41.63 10.45
C SER A 598 -25.69 40.79 11.05
N ASP A 599 -26.35 41.38 12.05
CA ASP A 599 -27.69 41.01 12.47
C ASP A 599 -28.67 41.56 11.42
N ASP A 600 -29.47 40.68 10.83
CA ASP A 600 -30.84 40.92 10.33
C ASP A 600 -31.51 39.57 9.98
#